data_AF-A0A520KWD7-F1
#
_entry.id   AF-A0A520KWD7-F1
#
_cell.length_a   1.000
_cell.length_b   1.000
_cell.length_c   1.000
_cell.angle_alpha   90.00
_cell.angle_beta   90.00
_cell.angle_gamma   90.00
#
_symmetry.space_group_name_H-M   'P 1'
#
loop_
_entity.id
_entity.type
_entity.pdbx_description
1 polymer ?
#
loop_
_entity_poly.entity_id
_entity_poly.type
_entity_poly.pdbx_seq_one_letter_code
_entity_poly.pdbx_strand_id
1 'polypeptide(L)'
;EGVDIVRVIVGKDVPHPNTVEHHICWIELYGVKKDGQVVDLGRANFAPTYTNPNVRFQVPVGEFKAFYALEYCNIHGVWENCVEVE
;
A
#
# COMPACT_ATOMS: atom_id res chain seq x y z
N GLU A 1 -7.58 6.83 18.26
CA GLU A 1 -8.09 5.50 18.67
C GLU A 1 -9.49 5.34 18.09
N GLY A 2 -9.86 4.16 17.60
CA GLY A 2 -11.18 3.89 17.00
C GLY A 2 -11.28 4.04 15.47
N VAL A 3 -10.16 4.03 14.75
CA VAL A 3 -10.14 4.03 13.28
C VAL A 3 -9.45 2.76 12.80
N ASP A 4 -10.06 2.07 11.85
CA ASP A 4 -9.53 0.84 11.27
C ASP A 4 -8.20 1.08 10.53
N ILE A 5 -7.41 0.01 10.39
CA ILE A 5 -6.09 0.07 9.77
C ILE A 5 -6.05 -0.84 8.56
N VAL A 6 -5.70 -0.27 7.41
CA VAL A 6 -5.28 -1.03 6.23
C VAL A 6 -3.76 -1.12 6.23
N ARG A 7 -3.24 -2.34 6.33
CA ARG A 7 -1.79 -2.63 6.26
C ARG A 7 -1.43 -3.14 4.88
N VAL A 8 -0.53 -2.45 4.21
CA VAL A 8 0.04 -2.89 2.93
C VAL A 8 1.50 -3.28 3.16
N ILE A 9 1.88 -4.46 2.66
CA ILE A 9 3.23 -5.01 2.79
C ILE A 9 3.67 -5.66 1.49
N VAL A 10 4.85 -5.28 1.00
CA VAL A 10 5.56 -5.99 -0.07
C VAL A 10 6.51 -7.00 0.55
N GLY A 11 6.55 -8.21 0.00
CA GLY A 11 7.42 -9.29 0.46
C GLY A 11 7.02 -9.91 1.80
N LYS A 12 5.72 -10.06 2.04
CA LYS A 12 5.17 -10.68 3.27
C LYS A 12 5.66 -12.12 3.47
N ASP A 13 5.55 -12.94 2.44
CA ASP A 13 5.91 -14.37 2.51
C ASP A 13 7.36 -14.60 2.05
N VAL A 14 7.76 -13.94 0.97
CA VAL A 14 9.15 -13.92 0.47
C VAL A 14 9.66 -12.48 0.51
N PRO A 15 10.68 -12.16 1.34
CA PRO A 15 11.19 -10.80 1.44
C PRO A 15 11.68 -10.26 0.09
N HIS A 16 11.24 -9.05 -0.25
CA HIS A 16 11.82 -8.31 -1.37
C HIS A 16 13.19 -7.74 -0.96
N PRO A 17 14.19 -7.69 -1.85
CA PRO A 17 15.46 -7.03 -1.56
C PRO A 17 15.29 -5.57 -1.14
N ASN A 18 16.16 -5.09 -0.27
CA ASN A 18 16.17 -3.70 0.16
C ASN A 18 17.61 -3.17 0.23
N THR A 19 18.16 -2.87 -0.94
CA THR A 19 19.49 -2.28 -1.11
C THR A 19 19.39 -0.95 -1.86
N VAL A 20 20.50 -0.23 -1.99
CA VAL A 20 20.55 1.00 -2.81
C VAL A 20 20.18 0.71 -4.27
N GLU A 21 20.60 -0.44 -4.79
CA GLU A 21 20.43 -0.84 -6.18
C GLU A 21 19.05 -1.47 -6.46
N HIS A 22 18.42 -2.08 -5.46
CA HIS A 22 17.16 -2.79 -5.63
C HIS A 22 16.28 -2.69 -4.37
N HIS A 23 15.20 -1.91 -4.47
CA HIS A 23 14.29 -1.63 -3.36
C HIS A 23 12.91 -1.20 -3.85
N ILE A 24 11.94 -1.27 -2.94
CA ILE A 24 10.62 -0.67 -3.13
C ILE A 24 10.72 0.82 -2.79
N CYS A 25 10.38 1.68 -3.75
CA CYS A 25 10.42 3.12 -3.62
C CYS A 25 9.24 3.66 -2.82
N TRP A 26 8.04 3.15 -3.10
CA TRP A 26 6.80 3.64 -2.49
C TRP A 26 5.66 2.63 -2.54
N ILE A 27 4.66 2.86 -1.69
CA ILE A 27 3.34 2.22 -1.73
C ILE A 27 2.27 3.32 -1.70
N GLU A 28 1.27 3.20 -2.56
CA GLU A 28 0.03 3.99 -2.55
C GLU A 28 -1.15 3.12 -2.13
N LEU A 29 -2.13 3.75 -1.48
CA LEU A 29 -3.40 3.13 -1.16
C LEU A 29 -4.55 3.98 -1.70
N TYR A 30 -5.46 3.34 -2.41
CA TYR A 30 -6.70 3.90 -2.90
C TYR A 30 -7.88 3.18 -2.26
N GLY A 31 -8.95 3.92 -1.97
CA GLY A 31 -10.21 3.38 -1.47
C GLY A 31 -11.32 3.63 -2.47
N VAL A 32 -12.11 2.60 -2.79
CA VAL A 32 -13.33 2.73 -3.59
C VAL A 32 -14.51 2.81 -2.64
N LYS A 33 -15.19 3.94 -2.62
CA LYS A 33 -16.42 4.14 -1.83
C LYS A 33 -17.56 3.28 -2.34
N LYS A 34 -18.58 3.10 -1.50
CA LYS A 34 -19.79 2.31 -1.84
C LYS A 34 -20.51 2.85 -3.08
N ASP A 35 -20.48 4.16 -3.30
CA ASP A 35 -21.03 4.84 -4.48
C ASP A 35 -20.16 4.76 -5.74
N GLY A 36 -18.96 4.17 -5.65
CA GLY A 36 -18.01 4.02 -6.75
C GLY A 36 -16.98 5.13 -6.88
N GLN A 37 -17.03 6.19 -6.06
CA GLN A 37 -15.96 7.20 -6.02
C GLN A 37 -14.64 6.57 -5.57
N VAL A 38 -13.55 6.85 -6.28
CA VAL A 38 -12.19 6.45 -5.90
C VAL A 38 -11.52 7.61 -5.17
N VAL A 39 -10.89 7.30 -4.03
CA VAL A 39 -10.14 8.25 -3.21
C VAL A 39 -8.70 7.78 -3.13
N ASP A 40 -7.75 8.66 -3.42
CA ASP A 40 -6.33 8.48 -3.05
C ASP A 40 -6.19 8.72 -1.54
N LEU A 41 -5.89 7.65 -0.80
CA LEU A 41 -5.77 7.67 0.67
C LEU A 41 -4.36 8.02 1.12
N GLY A 42 -3.39 8.03 0.20
CA GLY A 42 -2.04 8.50 0.42
C GLY A 42 -0.96 7.56 -0.08
N ARG A 43 0.27 8.09 -0.03
CA ARG A 43 1.51 7.42 -0.42
C ARG A 43 2.51 7.42 0.72
N ALA A 44 3.18 6.28 0.93
CA ALA A 44 4.39 6.21 1.73
C ALA A 44 5.60 6.00 0.81
N ASN A 45 6.60 6.87 0.95
CA ASN A 45 7.90 6.70 0.30
C ASN A 45 8.88 6.05 1.26
N PHE A 46 9.75 5.19 0.76
CA PHE A 46 10.70 4.43 1.55
C PHE A 46 12.12 4.77 1.14
N ALA A 47 12.97 5.05 2.13
CA ALA A 47 14.40 5.19 1.87
C ALA A 47 15.03 3.79 1.68
N PRO A 48 15.80 3.58 0.59
CA PRO A 48 16.46 2.29 0.33
C PRO A 48 17.34 1.89 1.50
N THR A 49 17.41 0.58 1.80
CA THR A 49 18.22 0.01 2.89
C THR A 49 17.73 0.32 4.30
N TYR A 50 17.00 1.41 4.52
CA TYR A 50 16.62 1.88 5.86
C TYR A 50 15.16 1.60 6.23
N THR A 51 14.26 1.60 5.24
CA THR A 51 12.82 1.47 5.50
C THR A 51 12.26 0.25 4.78
N ASN A 52 11.62 -0.66 5.51
CA ASN A 52 10.95 -1.81 4.91
C ASN A 52 9.61 -1.39 4.30
N PRO A 53 9.19 -1.96 3.16
CA PRO A 53 7.93 -1.61 2.48
C PRO A 53 6.71 -2.23 3.19
N ASN A 54 6.39 -1.68 4.36
CA ASN A 54 5.35 -2.14 5.26
C ASN A 54 4.70 -0.93 5.94
N VAL A 55 3.59 -0.47 5.38
CA VAL A 55 2.90 0.75 5.77
C VAL A 55 1.51 0.44 6.33
N ARG A 56 1.04 1.28 7.25
CA ARG A 56 -0.30 1.23 7.82
C ARG A 56 -0.99 2.56 7.59
N PHE A 57 -2.16 2.52 6.98
CA PHE A 57 -3.03 3.67 6.78
C PHE A 57 -4.22 3.54 7.75
N GLN A 58 -4.43 4.58 8.56
CA GLN A 58 -5.64 4.68 9.40
C GLN A 58 -6.74 5.31 8.56
N VAL A 59 -7.81 4.55 8.30
CA VAL A 59 -8.88 4.94 7.37
C VAL A 59 -10.24 4.49 7.90
N PRO A 60 -11.33 5.22 7.60
CA PRO A 60 -12.68 4.80 7.97
C PRO A 60 -13.14 3.64 7.05
N VAL A 61 -12.71 2.41 7.34
CA VAL A 61 -12.93 1.23 6.47
C VAL A 61 -14.39 1.05 6.06
N GLY A 62 -15.34 1.30 6.97
CA GLY A 62 -16.78 1.17 6.70
C GLY A 62 -17.35 2.07 5.59
N GLU A 63 -16.63 3.10 5.14
CA GLU A 63 -17.02 3.96 4.01
C GLU A 63 -16.66 3.36 2.63
N PHE A 64 -15.80 2.36 2.59
CA PHE A 64 -15.25 1.77 1.38
C PHE A 64 -15.80 0.36 1.14
N LYS A 65 -15.91 -0.02 -0.14
CA LYS A 65 -16.23 -1.39 -0.58
C LYS A 65 -15.01 -2.17 -1.08
N ALA A 66 -13.91 -1.47 -1.35
CA ALA A 66 -12.66 -2.08 -1.76
C ALA A 66 -11.49 -1.13 -1.50
N PHE A 67 -10.31 -1.71 -1.34
CA PHE A 67 -9.03 -1.01 -1.31
C PHE A 67 -8.11 -1.55 -2.40
N TYR A 68 -7.41 -0.65 -3.09
CA TYR A 68 -6.43 -0.97 -4.12
C TYR A 68 -5.09 -0.40 -3.68
N ALA A 69 -4.05 -1.22 -3.71
CA ALA A 69 -2.70 -0.80 -3.43
C ALA A 69 -1.86 -0.86 -4.70
N LEU A 70 -1.06 0.18 -4.91
CA LEU A 70 0.02 0.18 -5.89
C LEU A 70 1.36 0.23 -5.15
N GLU A 71 2.36 -0.45 -5.69
CA GLU A 71 3.74 -0.34 -5.24
C GLU A 71 4.65 -0.13 -6.45
N TYR A 72 5.82 0.46 -6.21
CA TYR A 72 6.86 0.59 -7.24
C TYR A 72 8.21 0.10 -6.75
N CYS A 73 8.73 -0.91 -7.42
CA CYS A 73 10.12 -1.33 -7.33
C CYS A 73 10.97 -0.54 -8.33
N ASN A 74 12.10 -0.01 -7.87
CA ASN A 74 12.97 0.86 -8.68
C ASN A 74 13.42 0.23 -10.01
N ILE A 75 13.54 -1.10 -10.09
CA ILE A 75 13.96 -1.84 -11.29
C ILE A 75 12.91 -2.80 -11.86
N HIS A 76 11.86 -3.12 -11.10
CA HIS A 76 10.81 -4.07 -11.53
C HIS A 76 9.47 -3.42 -11.85
N GLY A 77 9.38 -2.08 -11.82
CA GLY A 77 8.18 -1.38 -12.24
C GLY A 77 7.09 -1.38 -11.18
N VAL A 78 5.86 -1.13 -11.62
CA VAL A 78 4.68 -1.00 -10.75
C VAL A 78 3.97 -2.35 -10.63
N TRP A 79 3.52 -2.67 -9.42
CA TRP A 79 2.65 -3.80 -9.14
C TRP A 79 1.41 -3.35 -8.39
N GLU A 80 0.33 -4.13 -8.50
CA GLU A 80 -0.95 -3.84 -7.86
C GLU A 80 -1.50 -5.03 -7.09
N ASN A 81 -2.33 -4.74 -6.10
CA ASN A 81 -3.18 -5.73 -5.46
C ASN A 81 -4.46 -5.05 -4.93
N CYS A 82 -5.52 -5.82 -4.71
CA CYS A 82 -6.76 -5.28 -4.16
C CYS A 82 -7.40 -6.23 -3.14
N VAL A 83 -8.23 -5.66 -2.30
CA VAL A 83 -9.09 -6.39 -1.36
C VAL A 83 -10.48 -5.76 -1.36
N GLU A 84 -11.50 -6.57 -1.55
CA GLU A 84 -12.90 -6.17 -1.34
C GLU A 84 -13.23 -6.25 0.15
N VAL A 85 -14.10 -5.35 0.61
CA VAL A 85 -14.54 -5.25 1.99
C VAL A 85 -16.05 -5.41 2.00
N GLU A 86 -16.55 -6.37 2.80
CA GLU A 86 -17.99 -6.62 2.99
C GLU A 86 -18.72 -5.44 3.66
#